data_AF-A0A973NP98-F1
#
_entry.id   AF-A0A973NP98-F1
#
_cell.length_a   1.000
_cell.length_b   1.000
_cell.length_c   1.000
_cell.angle_alpha   90.00
_cell.angle_beta   90.00
_cell.angle_gamma   90.00
#
_symmetry.space_group_name_H-M   'P 1'
#
loop_
_entity.id
_entity.type
_entity.pdbx_description
1 polymer ?
#
loop_
_entity_poly.entity_id
_entity_poly.type
_entity_poly.pdbx_seq_one_letter_code
_entity_poly.pdbx_strand_id
1 'polypeptide(L)'
;MASPSDTKTRGKSKKSTGSPPSEGSYDRNDLIDAVLDVRPRGQAAEQALDFPLPTIPLPFFTTSGHYTYARRIDLPVPLPIPRPPLPGPIGGSTAPEEIYDEDVNAISLYQREEVMFDVDGRYPQMTISGTRANLFTTVGHWIAKVKKTPAGKYEGAIWYKNGNVAAIPHTFVSAQVVGGPFPATRKLEITFSGGGAAAFTRTYGFESSYRRKVEFEYDRVSDAIAVTSINTYDHPNHPASLPNEALSIETVYRRTGFDASVSPGSGTIPIAVAGPDALWTDQEMHDAMQIHWSRFANKPQWAMWVLFARMHVTGSSLGGIMFDDIGPNHRQGTAIFSHAFISNPPAGDPAPAAWVSRMRFWTAVHEMGHAFNLAHSWQKALGTPWIPLANEPVARSFMNYPYVVPGGQASFFADFAYRFSDSELLFMRHAPERFVEMGNEAWFSNHGFREAAQSSNPDYELRLTTSQSGDRFAYLMPPVVEIALFNRSGRTKTVSSARIS
;
A
#
# COMPACT_ATOMS: atom_id res chain seq x y z
N MET A 1 -12.11 22.04 66.02
CA MET A 1 -11.46 23.37 66.04
C MET A 1 -10.09 23.24 65.39
N ALA A 2 -9.52 24.35 64.90
CA ALA A 2 -8.10 24.54 64.53
C ALA A 2 -7.44 23.51 63.58
N SER A 3 -7.25 23.94 62.32
CA SER A 3 -6.01 23.72 61.54
C SER A 3 -5.04 24.90 61.84
N PRO A 4 -3.93 25.16 61.10
CA PRO A 4 -3.11 24.32 60.19
C PRO A 4 -1.59 24.42 60.48
N SER A 5 -0.73 23.79 59.66
CA SER A 5 0.60 24.35 59.32
C SER A 5 1.26 23.66 58.11
N ASP A 6 1.61 24.42 57.07
CA ASP A 6 2.48 23.98 55.96
C ASP A 6 3.97 23.99 56.34
N THR A 7 4.79 23.16 55.69
CA THR A 7 6.19 23.53 55.36
C THR A 7 6.69 22.82 54.10
N LYS A 8 7.44 23.53 53.24
CA LYS A 8 8.08 23.02 52.01
C LYS A 8 9.56 22.69 52.28
N THR A 9 10.15 21.69 51.59
CA THR A 9 11.28 21.92 50.66
C THR A 9 11.76 20.70 49.84
N ARG A 10 11.98 20.95 48.54
CA ARG A 10 12.88 20.31 47.53
C ARG A 10 13.72 19.06 47.89
N GLY A 11 13.65 18.05 47.01
CA GLY A 11 14.67 17.00 46.81
C GLY A 11 14.73 16.51 45.34
N LYS A 12 15.91 16.56 44.72
CA LYS A 12 16.23 16.33 43.29
C LYS A 12 15.52 15.16 42.59
N SER A 13 15.12 15.35 41.32
CA SER A 13 14.82 14.28 40.35
C SER A 13 15.82 14.29 39.18
N LYS A 14 16.16 13.11 38.64
CA LYS A 14 16.86 12.94 37.36
C LYS A 14 15.84 12.84 36.23
N LYS A 15 16.10 13.44 35.06
CA LYS A 15 15.35 13.11 33.85
C LYS A 15 15.63 11.66 33.43
N SER A 16 14.56 10.92 33.17
CA SER A 16 14.49 9.82 32.21
C SER A 16 13.32 10.13 31.28
N THR A 17 13.44 9.77 30.00
CA THR A 17 12.46 10.05 28.95
C THR A 17 11.77 8.75 28.55
N GLY A 18 10.45 8.71 28.64
CA GLY A 18 9.62 7.58 28.18
C GLY A 18 8.80 7.96 26.95
N SER A 19 8.80 7.08 25.95
CA SER A 19 7.98 7.16 24.74
C SER A 19 6.53 6.70 24.98
N PRO A 20 5.59 6.92 24.03
CA PRO A 20 4.29 6.27 24.03
C PRO A 20 4.40 4.73 23.88
N PRO A 21 3.36 3.96 24.23
CA PRO A 21 3.37 2.50 24.13
C PRO A 21 3.09 1.99 22.70
N SER A 22 3.68 0.84 22.32
CA SER A 22 3.26 0.06 21.15
C SER A 22 2.13 -0.92 21.53
N GLU A 23 1.10 -1.05 20.71
CA GLU A 23 -0.05 -1.95 20.95
C GLU A 23 0.15 -3.31 20.24
N GLY A 24 1.07 -4.10 20.77
CA GLY A 24 1.51 -5.39 20.20
C GLY A 24 0.89 -6.66 20.80
N SER A 25 -0.41 -6.67 21.17
CA SER A 25 -1.08 -7.91 21.59
C SER A 25 -2.62 -7.84 21.53
N TYR A 26 -3.23 -8.80 20.84
CA TYR A 26 -4.64 -9.19 21.02
C TYR A 26 -4.69 -10.70 21.32
N ASP A 27 -5.49 -11.08 22.32
CA ASP A 27 -5.53 -12.45 22.81
C ASP A 27 -6.40 -13.35 21.91
N ARG A 28 -6.12 -14.64 21.96
CA ARG A 28 -6.74 -15.69 21.13
C ARG A 28 -8.27 -15.79 21.32
N ASN A 29 -8.80 -15.17 22.36
CA ASN A 29 -10.22 -15.17 22.71
C ASN A 29 -11.05 -14.17 21.86
N ASP A 30 -10.51 -12.99 21.54
CA ASP A 30 -11.24 -11.96 20.75
C ASP A 30 -11.55 -12.44 19.32
N LEU A 31 -10.72 -13.34 18.79
CA LEU A 31 -10.89 -13.99 17.49
C LEU A 31 -12.08 -14.98 17.43
N ILE A 32 -12.62 -15.41 18.58
CA ILE A 32 -13.73 -16.38 18.63
C ILE A 32 -15.08 -15.66 18.51
N ASP A 33 -15.29 -14.59 19.28
CA ASP A 33 -16.58 -13.88 19.32
C ASP A 33 -16.90 -13.18 17.98
N ALA A 34 -15.88 -12.72 17.25
CA ALA A 34 -16.03 -12.15 15.90
C ALA A 34 -16.54 -13.16 14.85
N VAL A 35 -16.45 -14.47 15.12
CA VAL A 35 -16.85 -15.56 14.20
C VAL A 35 -18.22 -16.14 14.55
N LEU A 36 -18.67 -16.03 15.80
CA LEU A 36 -19.84 -16.77 16.31
C LEU A 36 -21.22 -16.21 15.93
N ASP A 37 -21.34 -14.96 15.46
CA ASP A 37 -22.65 -14.36 15.13
C ASP A 37 -23.15 -14.69 13.70
N VAL A 38 -22.34 -15.37 12.87
CA VAL A 38 -22.74 -15.80 11.52
C VAL A 38 -23.54 -17.12 11.58
N ARG A 39 -24.79 -17.05 12.06
CA ARG A 39 -25.70 -18.21 12.03
C ARG A 39 -26.09 -18.57 10.58
N PRO A 40 -25.87 -19.81 10.13
CA PRO A 40 -26.16 -20.18 8.73
C PRO A 40 -27.66 -20.32 8.47
N ARG A 41 -28.18 -19.58 7.49
CA ARG A 41 -29.35 -20.00 6.70
C ARG A 41 -28.85 -20.64 5.42
N GLY A 42 -28.82 -21.96 5.39
CA GLY A 42 -28.29 -22.70 4.26
C GLY A 42 -29.24 -22.76 3.07
N GLN A 43 -28.68 -22.65 1.87
CA GLN A 43 -28.90 -23.63 0.83
C GLN A 43 -27.62 -23.74 0.01
N ALA A 44 -27.12 -24.96 -0.19
CA ALA A 44 -25.94 -25.20 -1.00
C ALA A 44 -26.32 -25.13 -2.49
N ALA A 45 -25.50 -24.46 -3.27
CA ALA A 45 -25.48 -24.57 -4.72
C ALA A 45 -24.06 -24.94 -5.13
N GLU A 46 -23.88 -26.16 -5.62
CA GLU A 46 -22.60 -26.56 -6.22
C GLU A 46 -22.39 -25.77 -7.52
N GLN A 47 -21.46 -24.82 -7.48
CA GLN A 47 -20.85 -24.28 -8.69
C GLN A 47 -19.36 -24.59 -8.64
N ALA A 48 -18.99 -25.71 -9.26
CA ALA A 48 -17.61 -25.97 -9.62
C ALA A 48 -17.17 -24.87 -10.58
N LEU A 49 -16.41 -23.89 -10.07
CA LEU A 49 -15.81 -22.85 -10.89
C LEU A 49 -14.68 -23.48 -11.70
N ASP A 50 -15.01 -23.86 -12.93
CA ASP A 50 -14.07 -24.34 -13.92
C ASP A 50 -13.15 -23.19 -14.35
N PHE A 51 -12.10 -22.96 -13.56
CA PHE A 51 -11.10 -21.93 -13.81
C PHE A 51 -10.18 -22.38 -14.94
N PRO A 52 -10.25 -21.79 -16.16
CA PRO A 52 -9.34 -22.14 -17.23
C PRO A 52 -7.90 -21.85 -16.79
N LEU A 53 -7.00 -22.80 -17.05
CA LEU A 53 -5.58 -22.67 -16.72
C LEU A 53 -5.04 -21.33 -17.24
N PRO A 54 -4.44 -20.47 -16.38
CA PRO A 54 -3.87 -19.21 -16.82
C PRO A 54 -2.64 -19.50 -17.68
N THR A 55 -2.82 -19.48 -19.00
CA THR A 55 -1.74 -19.55 -19.99
C THR A 55 -0.78 -18.41 -19.71
N ILE A 56 0.40 -18.74 -19.18
CA ILE A 56 1.43 -17.74 -18.84
C ILE A 56 1.92 -17.12 -20.16
N PRO A 57 1.61 -15.85 -20.45
CA PRO A 57 2.10 -15.23 -21.67
C PRO A 57 3.62 -15.02 -21.53
N LEU A 58 4.38 -15.35 -22.57
CA LEU A 58 5.77 -14.94 -22.64
C LEU A 58 5.83 -13.40 -22.55
N PRO A 59 6.72 -12.82 -21.73
CA PRO A 59 6.65 -11.41 -21.32
C PRO A 59 6.70 -10.41 -22.48
N PHE A 60 7.23 -10.84 -23.63
CA PHE A 60 7.29 -10.04 -24.86
C PHE A 60 5.91 -9.68 -25.46
N PHE A 61 4.83 -10.36 -25.07
CA PHE A 61 3.49 -10.20 -25.67
C PHE A 61 2.42 -9.58 -24.75
N THR A 62 2.68 -9.37 -23.46
CA THR A 62 1.74 -8.64 -22.59
C THR A 62 1.69 -7.17 -23.02
N THR A 63 0.48 -6.62 -23.16
CA THR A 63 0.26 -5.20 -23.49
C THR A 63 0.09 -4.33 -22.25
N SER A 64 -0.22 -4.94 -21.10
CA SER A 64 -0.27 -4.26 -19.80
C SER A 64 1.08 -3.68 -19.39
N GLY A 65 1.04 -2.60 -18.61
CA GLY A 65 2.22 -1.91 -18.11
C GLY A 65 2.00 -0.43 -17.86
N HIS A 66 3.12 0.26 -17.65
CA HIS A 66 3.23 1.69 -17.42
C HIS A 66 3.55 2.42 -18.72
N TYR A 67 2.77 3.45 -18.99
CA TYR A 67 2.83 4.29 -20.19
C TYR A 67 2.89 5.76 -19.79
N THR A 68 3.66 6.58 -20.50
CA THR A 68 3.82 8.00 -20.17
C THR A 68 3.68 8.94 -21.37
N TYR A 69 3.24 10.15 -21.07
CA TYR A 69 3.16 11.28 -21.98
C TYR A 69 3.83 12.48 -21.31
N ALA A 70 4.66 13.19 -22.06
CA ALA A 70 5.26 14.44 -21.61
C ALA A 70 5.19 15.46 -22.75
N ARG A 71 4.50 16.57 -22.52
CA ARG A 71 4.50 17.69 -23.47
C ARG A 71 5.89 18.31 -23.48
N ARG A 72 6.64 18.12 -24.57
CA ARG A 72 7.87 18.90 -24.82
C ARG A 72 7.47 20.33 -25.18
N ILE A 73 8.09 21.30 -24.52
CA ILE A 73 8.15 22.67 -25.05
C ILE A 73 9.33 22.69 -26.00
N ASP A 74 9.07 22.65 -27.30
CA ASP A 74 10.05 23.13 -28.26
C ASP A 74 10.06 24.66 -28.13
N LEU A 75 11.09 25.19 -27.48
CA LEU A 75 11.31 26.63 -27.42
C LEU A 75 11.38 27.17 -28.86
N PRO A 76 10.72 28.30 -29.17
CA PRO A 76 10.72 28.83 -30.53
C PRO A 76 12.16 29.08 -30.97
N VAL A 77 12.60 28.34 -31.99
CA VAL A 77 13.91 28.53 -32.62
C VAL A 77 14.02 30.01 -32.98
N PRO A 78 15.08 30.73 -32.55
CA PRO A 78 15.19 32.16 -32.79
C PRO A 78 14.97 32.47 -34.27
N LEU A 79 13.90 33.22 -34.57
CA LEU A 79 13.51 33.52 -35.94
C LEU A 79 14.71 34.09 -36.70
N PRO A 80 15.14 33.48 -37.83
CA PRO A 80 16.21 34.03 -38.64
C PRO A 80 15.87 35.49 -38.98
N ILE A 81 16.78 36.41 -38.63
CA ILE A 81 16.58 37.85 -38.75
C ILE A 81 16.00 38.16 -40.14
N PRO A 82 14.84 38.85 -40.25
CA PRO A 82 14.12 38.99 -41.51
C PRO A 82 15.02 39.51 -42.63
N ARG A 83 15.35 38.64 -43.59
CA ARG A 83 15.93 39.08 -44.87
C ARG A 83 14.84 39.82 -45.63
N PRO A 84 15.13 40.99 -46.25
CA PRO A 84 14.13 41.75 -46.98
C PRO A 84 13.52 40.90 -48.12
N PRO A 85 12.21 41.02 -48.37
CA PRO A 85 11.49 40.08 -49.23
C PRO A 85 11.87 40.24 -50.71
N LEU A 86 12.19 39.11 -51.35
CA LEU A 86 12.15 38.98 -52.81
C LEU A 86 10.71 38.68 -53.25
N PRO A 87 10.17 39.31 -54.31
CA PRO A 87 8.83 39.02 -54.78
C PRO A 87 8.71 37.60 -55.35
N GLY A 88 7.78 36.81 -54.81
CA GLY A 88 7.41 35.48 -55.31
C GLY A 88 5.88 35.31 -55.34
N PRO A 89 5.33 34.53 -56.29
CA PRO A 89 3.88 34.47 -56.51
C PRO A 89 3.13 33.70 -55.42
N ILE A 90 1.86 34.07 -55.24
CA ILE A 90 0.95 33.51 -54.24
C ILE A 90 0.52 32.09 -54.64
N GLY A 91 0.80 31.12 -53.77
CA GLY A 91 0.27 29.75 -53.86
C GLY A 91 -0.34 29.35 -52.52
N GLY A 92 -1.66 29.14 -52.48
CA GLY A 92 -2.36 28.76 -51.26
C GLY A 92 -2.12 27.29 -50.90
N SER A 93 -1.77 27.03 -49.64
CA SER A 93 -1.77 25.69 -49.05
C SER A 93 -2.62 25.70 -47.79
N THR A 94 -3.67 24.89 -47.76
CA THR A 94 -4.53 24.71 -46.57
C THR A 94 -3.80 23.82 -45.56
N ALA A 95 -3.39 24.40 -44.43
CA ALA A 95 -2.88 23.60 -43.30
C ALA A 95 -4.00 22.70 -42.74
N PRO A 96 -3.68 21.49 -42.25
CA PRO A 96 -4.65 20.67 -41.53
C PRO A 96 -5.03 21.33 -40.20
N GLU A 97 -6.27 21.09 -39.78
CA GLU A 97 -6.86 21.69 -38.58
C GLU A 97 -6.34 20.97 -37.32
N GLU A 98 -5.19 21.42 -36.81
CA GLU A 98 -4.73 21.06 -35.47
C GLU A 98 -5.71 21.63 -34.43
N ILE A 99 -6.53 20.77 -33.81
CA ILE A 99 -7.40 21.17 -32.71
C ILE A 99 -6.53 21.40 -31.47
N TYR A 100 -6.31 22.67 -31.14
CA TYR A 100 -5.58 23.06 -29.94
C TYR A 100 -6.42 22.80 -28.67
N ASP A 101 -5.78 22.22 -27.66
CA ASP A 101 -6.31 21.98 -26.32
C ASP A 101 -6.45 23.34 -25.61
N GLU A 102 -7.62 24.00 -25.69
CA GLU A 102 -7.79 25.43 -25.33
C GLU A 102 -7.67 25.75 -23.82
N ASP A 103 -7.61 24.74 -22.94
CA ASP A 103 -7.48 24.88 -21.47
C ASP A 103 -6.09 25.38 -20.99
N VAL A 104 -5.36 26.15 -21.81
CA VAL A 104 -4.00 26.66 -21.52
C VAL A 104 -4.06 27.91 -20.62
N ASN A 105 -4.33 27.71 -19.33
CA ASN A 105 -3.86 28.65 -18.32
C ASN A 105 -2.31 28.65 -18.32
N ALA A 106 -1.68 29.83 -18.42
CA ALA A 106 -0.25 30.00 -18.71
C ALA A 106 0.78 29.40 -17.71
N ILE A 107 0.31 28.67 -16.69
CA ILE A 107 1.10 27.90 -15.72
C ILE A 107 1.22 26.42 -16.16
N SER A 108 0.42 25.95 -17.12
CA SER A 108 0.38 24.56 -17.62
C SER A 108 1.55 24.17 -18.54
N LEU A 109 2.65 24.92 -18.53
CA LEU A 109 3.75 24.83 -19.49
C LEU A 109 4.40 23.44 -19.55
N TYR A 110 4.49 22.75 -18.40
CA TYR A 110 4.92 21.35 -18.34
C TYR A 110 3.80 20.46 -17.78
N GLN A 111 3.38 19.50 -18.60
CA GLN A 111 2.39 18.49 -18.26
C GLN A 111 3.01 17.10 -18.48
N ARG A 112 3.18 16.36 -17.38
CA ARG A 112 3.55 14.93 -17.36
C ARG A 112 2.30 14.14 -17.02
N GLU A 113 2.06 13.07 -17.76
CA GLU A 113 0.95 12.17 -17.51
C GLU A 113 1.42 10.73 -17.57
N GLU A 114 0.85 9.90 -16.71
CA GLU A 114 1.20 8.50 -16.60
C GLU A 114 -0.06 7.65 -16.56
N VAL A 115 0.01 6.46 -17.12
CA VAL A 115 -1.07 5.49 -17.15
C VAL A 115 -0.52 4.11 -16.77
N MET A 116 -1.16 3.47 -15.79
CA MET A 116 -1.05 2.03 -15.58
C MET A 116 -2.23 1.37 -16.30
N PHE A 117 -1.92 0.56 -17.31
CA PHE A 117 -2.85 -0.20 -18.13
C PHE A 117 -2.77 -1.67 -17.72
N ASP A 118 -3.86 -2.24 -17.21
CA ASP A 118 -3.90 -3.61 -16.66
C ASP A 118 -5.10 -4.38 -17.26
N VAL A 119 -4.82 -5.16 -18.31
CA VAL A 119 -5.84 -5.85 -19.12
C VAL A 119 -5.44 -7.24 -19.61
N ASP A 120 -4.20 -7.66 -19.36
CA ASP A 120 -3.62 -8.97 -19.68
C ASP A 120 -2.46 -9.32 -18.72
N GLY A 121 -1.78 -10.44 -18.93
CA GLY A 121 -0.75 -10.93 -18.00
C GLY A 121 -1.33 -11.74 -16.84
N ARG A 122 -0.64 -11.76 -15.69
CA ARG A 122 -1.00 -12.60 -14.54
C ARG A 122 -1.95 -11.85 -13.58
N TYR A 123 -3.17 -12.38 -13.47
CA TYR A 123 -4.29 -11.81 -12.71
C TYR A 123 -4.65 -10.37 -13.16
N PRO A 124 -5.12 -10.19 -14.42
CA PRO A 124 -5.39 -8.87 -14.97
C PRO A 124 -6.61 -8.23 -14.27
N GLN A 125 -6.46 -6.99 -13.83
CA GLN A 125 -7.52 -6.27 -13.12
C GLN A 125 -8.55 -5.62 -14.05
N MET A 126 -8.37 -5.69 -15.38
CA MET A 126 -9.26 -5.07 -16.38
C MET A 126 -9.55 -3.59 -16.02
N THR A 127 -8.48 -2.86 -15.72
CA THR A 127 -8.50 -1.53 -15.12
C THR A 127 -7.46 -0.64 -15.80
N ILE A 128 -7.79 0.63 -15.95
CA ILE A 128 -6.86 1.67 -16.40
C ILE A 128 -6.88 2.75 -15.32
N SER A 129 -5.71 3.14 -14.81
CA SER A 129 -5.58 4.30 -13.93
C SER A 129 -4.54 5.24 -14.48
N GLY A 130 -4.70 6.55 -14.30
CA GLY A 130 -3.66 7.49 -14.66
C GLY A 130 -3.51 8.66 -13.70
N THR A 131 -2.43 9.41 -13.90
CA THR A 131 -2.13 10.66 -13.19
C THR A 131 -1.87 11.78 -14.19
N ARG A 132 -2.21 13.00 -13.80
CA ARG A 132 -1.89 14.26 -14.48
C ARG A 132 -1.10 15.12 -13.52
N ALA A 133 0.14 15.46 -13.87
CA ALA A 133 1.07 16.21 -13.05
C ALA A 133 1.55 17.47 -13.77
N ASN A 134 1.81 18.52 -12.98
CA ASN A 134 2.51 19.71 -13.42
C ASN A 134 4.00 19.63 -12.99
N LEU A 135 4.74 20.73 -13.16
CA LEU A 135 6.17 20.82 -12.83
C LEU A 135 6.49 20.55 -11.34
N PHE A 136 5.51 20.67 -10.43
CA PHE A 136 5.73 20.63 -8.98
C PHE A 136 4.98 19.50 -8.26
N THR A 137 3.87 18.99 -8.79
CA THR A 137 3.05 17.97 -8.11
C THR A 137 2.10 17.23 -9.06
N THR A 138 1.62 16.05 -8.62
CA THR A 138 0.45 15.40 -9.20
C THR A 138 -0.80 16.26 -8.94
N VAL A 139 -1.41 16.75 -10.01
CA VAL A 139 -2.61 17.60 -9.97
C VAL A 139 -3.86 16.75 -9.81
N GLY A 140 -3.94 15.61 -10.50
CA GLY A 140 -5.09 14.70 -10.42
C GLY A 140 -4.74 13.25 -10.73
N HIS A 141 -5.56 12.34 -10.22
CA HIS A 141 -5.49 10.90 -10.45
C HIS A 141 -6.89 10.37 -10.79
N TRP A 142 -7.00 9.35 -11.63
CA TRP A 142 -8.26 8.77 -12.10
C TRP A 142 -8.16 7.26 -12.32
N ILE A 143 -9.29 6.54 -12.22
CA ILE A 143 -9.38 5.09 -12.48
C ILE A 143 -10.68 4.74 -13.21
N ALA A 144 -10.57 3.90 -14.24
CA ALA A 144 -11.68 3.31 -14.99
C ALA A 144 -11.60 1.78 -14.99
N LYS A 145 -12.75 1.11 -14.81
CA LYS A 145 -12.89 -0.35 -14.96
C LYS A 145 -13.36 -0.61 -16.38
N VAL A 146 -12.58 -1.34 -17.16
CA VAL A 146 -12.75 -1.44 -18.62
C VAL A 146 -13.16 -2.84 -19.08
N LYS A 147 -13.80 -2.91 -20.24
CA LYS A 147 -14.13 -4.16 -20.94
C LYS A 147 -13.57 -4.11 -22.36
N LYS A 148 -13.11 -5.25 -22.87
CA LYS A 148 -12.63 -5.36 -24.26
C LYS A 148 -13.82 -5.39 -25.22
N THR A 149 -13.81 -4.55 -26.24
CA THR A 149 -14.84 -4.48 -27.28
C THR A 149 -14.50 -5.39 -28.47
N PRO A 150 -15.47 -5.75 -29.34
CA PRO A 150 -15.20 -6.49 -30.57
C PRO A 150 -14.21 -5.78 -31.52
N ALA A 151 -14.10 -4.45 -31.43
CA ALA A 151 -13.13 -3.65 -32.17
C ALA A 151 -11.70 -3.66 -31.56
N GLY A 152 -11.46 -4.45 -30.50
CA GLY A 152 -10.17 -4.59 -29.85
C GLY A 152 -9.81 -3.47 -28.86
N LYS A 153 -10.67 -2.47 -28.69
CA LYS A 153 -10.52 -1.39 -27.70
C LYS A 153 -10.88 -1.86 -26.28
N TYR A 154 -10.45 -1.10 -25.29
CA TYR A 154 -10.75 -1.30 -23.87
C TYR A 154 -11.47 -0.07 -23.34
N GLU A 155 -12.76 -0.22 -23.04
CA GLU A 155 -13.65 0.92 -22.81
C GLU A 155 -14.37 0.82 -21.45
N GLY A 156 -14.58 1.95 -20.78
CA GLY A 156 -15.20 1.97 -19.45
C GLY A 156 -15.34 3.34 -18.81
N ALA A 157 -16.21 3.42 -17.81
CA ALA A 157 -16.44 4.64 -17.03
C ALA A 157 -15.31 4.88 -16.01
N ILE A 158 -14.92 6.14 -15.85
CA ILE A 158 -14.06 6.61 -14.77
C ILE A 158 -14.92 6.63 -13.49
N TRP A 159 -14.62 5.74 -12.55
CA TRP A 159 -15.40 5.53 -11.32
C TRP A 159 -14.70 6.10 -10.07
N TYR A 160 -13.40 6.43 -10.17
CA TYR A 160 -12.63 7.08 -9.10
C TYR A 160 -11.83 8.26 -9.63
N LYS A 161 -11.76 9.34 -8.83
CA LYS A 161 -10.87 10.50 -9.04
C LYS A 161 -10.30 10.97 -7.70
N ASN A 162 -9.07 11.46 -7.69
CA ASN A 162 -8.39 12.02 -6.51
C ASN A 162 -7.55 13.25 -6.88
N GLY A 163 -7.33 14.16 -5.94
CA GLY A 163 -6.70 15.47 -6.22
C GLY A 163 -7.69 16.48 -6.82
N ASN A 164 -7.22 17.36 -7.70
CA ASN A 164 -8.05 18.29 -8.43
C ASN A 164 -8.86 17.54 -9.52
N VAL A 165 -10.09 17.15 -9.18
CA VAL A 165 -11.00 16.43 -10.08
C VAL A 165 -11.40 17.23 -11.33
N ALA A 166 -11.34 18.56 -11.29
CA ALA A 166 -11.62 19.42 -12.43
C ALA A 166 -10.49 19.40 -13.48
N ALA A 167 -9.28 18.97 -13.12
CA ALA A 167 -8.18 18.78 -14.08
C ALA A 167 -8.41 17.59 -15.02
N ILE A 168 -9.38 16.72 -14.73
CA ILE A 168 -9.79 15.57 -15.56
C ILE A 168 -11.33 15.47 -15.47
N PRO A 169 -12.10 16.36 -16.13
CA PRO A 169 -13.56 16.45 -15.97
C PRO A 169 -14.29 15.23 -16.54
N HIS A 170 -13.73 14.61 -17.59
CA HIS A 170 -14.22 13.44 -18.32
C HIS A 170 -14.66 12.28 -17.42
N THR A 171 -15.65 11.50 -17.88
CA THR A 171 -16.26 10.40 -17.11
C THR A 171 -16.10 9.03 -17.76
N PHE A 172 -15.47 8.96 -18.93
CA PHE A 172 -15.31 7.73 -19.70
C PHE A 172 -13.96 7.71 -20.42
N VAL A 173 -13.42 6.51 -20.62
CA VAL A 173 -12.23 6.27 -21.45
C VAL A 173 -12.49 5.17 -22.49
N SER A 174 -11.93 5.36 -23.68
CA SER A 174 -11.76 4.32 -24.70
C SER A 174 -10.28 4.23 -25.04
N ALA A 175 -9.65 3.10 -24.73
CA ALA A 175 -8.21 2.89 -24.89
C ALA A 175 -7.88 1.82 -25.92
N GLN A 176 -6.80 1.99 -26.68
CA GLN A 176 -6.29 1.03 -27.65
C GLN A 176 -4.76 1.03 -27.69
N VAL A 177 -4.15 -0.15 -27.69
CA VAL A 177 -2.71 -0.30 -27.90
C VAL A 177 -2.43 -0.32 -29.40
N VAL A 178 -1.47 0.50 -29.84
CA VAL A 178 -1.10 0.69 -31.25
C VAL A 178 0.42 0.63 -31.42
N GLY A 179 0.86 0.43 -32.66
CA GLY A 179 2.27 0.26 -33.01
C GLY A 179 2.68 -1.21 -33.06
N GLY A 180 3.98 -1.48 -32.86
CA GLY A 180 4.54 -2.84 -32.95
C GLY A 180 4.42 -3.66 -31.66
N PRO A 181 4.74 -4.97 -31.72
CA PRO A 181 4.77 -5.82 -30.52
C PRO A 181 5.87 -5.40 -29.54
N PHE A 182 6.99 -4.89 -30.06
CA PHE A 182 8.16 -4.49 -29.29
C PHE A 182 7.89 -3.24 -28.42
N PRO A 183 8.33 -3.22 -27.15
CA PRO A 183 8.16 -2.09 -26.23
C PRO A 183 8.49 -0.71 -26.85
N ALA A 184 9.62 -0.58 -27.55
CA ALA A 184 10.09 0.68 -28.11
C ALA A 184 9.21 1.27 -29.25
N THR A 185 8.31 0.49 -29.84
CA THR A 185 7.35 0.96 -30.86
C THR A 185 5.90 0.88 -30.40
N ARG A 186 5.67 0.45 -29.15
CA ARG A 186 4.34 0.29 -28.55
C ARG A 186 3.85 1.61 -27.96
N LYS A 187 2.61 1.96 -28.27
CA LYS A 187 1.91 3.14 -27.75
C LYS A 187 0.53 2.76 -27.24
N LEU A 188 -0.01 3.56 -26.33
CA LEU A 188 -1.38 3.47 -25.85
C LEU A 188 -2.11 4.75 -26.25
N GLU A 189 -3.18 4.64 -27.02
CA GLU A 189 -4.07 5.75 -27.35
C GLU A 189 -5.28 5.70 -26.44
N ILE A 190 -5.60 6.82 -25.78
CA ILE A 190 -6.77 6.93 -24.91
C ILE A 190 -7.59 8.14 -25.33
N THR A 191 -8.83 7.90 -25.72
CA THR A 191 -9.86 8.94 -25.86
C THR A 191 -10.57 9.11 -24.53
N PHE A 192 -10.56 10.33 -23.99
CA PHE A 192 -11.31 10.74 -22.81
C PHE A 192 -12.59 11.44 -23.25
N SER A 193 -13.73 11.10 -22.66
CA SER A 193 -15.04 11.63 -23.05
C SER A 193 -16.05 11.70 -21.88
N GLY A 194 -17.20 12.31 -22.13
CA GLY A 194 -18.23 12.53 -21.11
C GLY A 194 -17.89 13.67 -20.14
N GLY A 195 -18.64 13.78 -19.04
CA GLY A 195 -18.47 14.84 -18.04
C GLY A 195 -18.80 16.26 -18.50
N GLY A 196 -19.38 16.45 -19.69
CA GLY A 196 -19.72 17.76 -20.26
C GLY A 196 -18.54 18.50 -20.90
N ALA A 197 -17.31 17.98 -20.81
CA ALA A 197 -16.14 18.54 -21.45
C ALA A 197 -15.96 18.02 -22.89
N ALA A 198 -15.23 18.77 -23.71
CA ALA A 198 -14.83 18.33 -25.05
C ALA A 198 -14.00 17.04 -24.97
N ALA A 199 -14.26 16.07 -25.85
CA ALA A 199 -13.51 14.83 -25.89
C ALA A 199 -12.13 15.04 -26.53
N PHE A 200 -11.08 14.45 -25.95
CA PHE A 200 -9.73 14.49 -26.50
C PHE A 200 -9.10 13.10 -26.55
N THR A 201 -8.23 12.86 -27.51
CA THR A 201 -7.41 11.64 -27.60
C THR A 201 -5.96 11.97 -27.28
N ARG A 202 -5.27 11.07 -26.58
CA ARG A 202 -3.85 11.23 -26.24
C ARG A 202 -3.09 9.93 -26.39
N THR A 203 -1.89 10.03 -26.98
CA THR A 203 -1.01 8.89 -27.27
C THR A 203 0.16 8.88 -26.31
N TYR A 204 0.26 7.83 -25.50
CA TYR A 204 1.30 7.59 -24.50
C TYR A 204 2.32 6.58 -25.05
N GLY A 205 3.61 6.78 -24.76
CA GLY A 205 4.66 5.77 -25.05
C GLY A 205 4.73 4.72 -23.95
N PHE A 206 5.05 3.47 -24.29
CA PHE A 206 5.33 2.45 -23.27
C PHE A 206 6.67 2.73 -22.57
N GLU A 207 6.69 2.72 -21.24
CA GLU A 207 7.89 2.97 -20.42
C GLU A 207 8.37 1.69 -19.72
N SER A 208 7.47 0.89 -19.15
CA SER A 208 7.82 -0.30 -18.36
C SER A 208 6.66 -1.31 -18.29
N SER A 209 6.95 -2.58 -18.03
CA SER A 209 5.92 -3.57 -17.63
C SER A 209 5.44 -3.38 -16.18
N TYR A 210 6.10 -2.53 -15.41
CA TYR A 210 5.89 -2.31 -13.99
C TYR A 210 5.59 -0.83 -13.69
N ARG A 211 4.74 -0.56 -12.68
CA ARG A 211 4.32 0.82 -12.32
C ARG A 211 5.46 1.64 -11.70
N ARG A 212 6.21 1.05 -10.78
CA ARG A 212 7.31 1.68 -10.03
C ARG A 212 8.41 0.66 -9.77
N LYS A 213 9.65 1.16 -9.60
CA LYS A 213 10.76 0.38 -9.05
C LYS A 213 10.65 0.37 -7.53
N VAL A 214 11.02 -0.75 -6.90
CA VAL A 214 11.05 -0.85 -5.43
C VAL A 214 12.27 -1.65 -4.99
N GLU A 215 12.98 -1.17 -3.97
CA GLU A 215 14.19 -1.81 -3.47
C GLU A 215 13.97 -2.42 -2.08
N PHE A 216 14.26 -3.71 -1.93
CA PHE A 216 14.17 -4.43 -0.65
C PHE A 216 15.57 -4.71 -0.11
N GLU A 217 15.82 -4.40 1.16
CA GLU A 217 17.08 -4.73 1.83
C GLU A 217 16.80 -5.77 2.92
N TYR A 218 17.43 -6.95 2.79
CA TYR A 218 17.20 -8.09 3.69
C TYR A 218 18.36 -8.22 4.67
N ASP A 219 18.21 -7.68 5.87
CA ASP A 219 19.16 -7.94 6.96
C ASP A 219 18.76 -9.19 7.75
N ARG A 220 19.76 -9.94 8.22
CA ARG A 220 19.56 -11.13 9.03
C ARG A 220 20.36 -11.01 10.32
N VAL A 221 19.70 -11.18 11.47
CA VAL A 221 20.40 -11.25 12.76
C VAL A 221 21.24 -12.54 12.80
N SER A 222 22.42 -12.51 13.43
CA SER A 222 23.42 -13.57 13.33
C SER A 222 22.91 -15.00 13.64
N ASP A 223 21.93 -15.11 14.55
CA ASP A 223 21.28 -16.32 15.04
C ASP A 223 19.91 -16.64 14.37
N ALA A 224 19.45 -15.77 13.47
CA ALA A 224 18.18 -15.90 12.77
C ALA A 224 18.31 -16.66 11.43
N ILE A 225 17.16 -17.11 10.89
CA ILE A 225 17.09 -17.80 9.60
C ILE A 225 16.24 -16.97 8.63
N ALA A 226 16.88 -16.45 7.57
CA ALA A 226 16.21 -15.75 6.48
C ALA A 226 15.64 -16.72 5.45
N VAL A 227 14.46 -16.41 4.90
CA VAL A 227 13.83 -17.17 3.80
C VAL A 227 13.22 -16.19 2.81
N THR A 228 13.96 -15.84 1.77
CA THR A 228 13.55 -14.92 0.69
C THR A 228 13.07 -15.65 -0.58
N SER A 229 13.17 -16.98 -0.61
CA SER A 229 12.63 -17.84 -1.66
C SER A 229 12.28 -19.25 -1.17
N ILE A 230 11.43 -19.94 -1.95
CA ILE A 230 11.02 -21.35 -1.79
C ILE A 230 10.86 -21.98 -3.18
N ASN A 231 10.81 -23.32 -3.30
CA ASN A 231 10.11 -23.92 -4.44
C ASN A 231 8.63 -24.12 -4.06
N THR A 232 7.73 -23.69 -4.93
CA THR A 232 6.28 -23.84 -4.78
C THR A 232 5.82 -25.29 -4.56
N TYR A 233 6.60 -26.28 -5.02
CA TYR A 233 6.31 -27.71 -4.95
C TYR A 233 7.00 -28.46 -3.80
N ASP A 234 7.81 -27.80 -2.94
CA ASP A 234 8.57 -28.47 -1.86
C ASP A 234 7.67 -29.19 -0.83
N HIS A 235 6.40 -28.77 -0.71
CA HIS A 235 5.42 -29.33 0.21
C HIS A 235 4.21 -29.90 -0.55
N PRO A 236 3.80 -31.16 -0.33
CA PRO A 236 2.85 -31.86 -1.21
C PRO A 236 1.42 -31.31 -1.21
N ASN A 237 0.98 -30.64 -0.13
CA ASN A 237 -0.25 -29.84 -0.17
C ASN A 237 0.01 -28.49 -0.88
N HIS A 238 -0.41 -28.41 -2.14
CA HIS A 238 -0.42 -27.23 -3.01
C HIS A 238 -1.53 -27.36 -4.08
N PRO A 239 -1.93 -26.28 -4.79
CA PRO A 239 -2.88 -26.38 -5.89
C PRO A 239 -2.30 -27.14 -7.07
N ALA A 240 -3.08 -28.02 -7.70
CA ALA A 240 -2.65 -28.79 -8.88
C ALA A 240 -2.36 -27.94 -10.13
N SER A 241 -2.84 -26.69 -10.16
CA SER A 241 -2.62 -25.69 -11.22
C SER A 241 -1.50 -24.70 -10.91
N LEU A 242 -0.83 -24.82 -9.76
CA LEU A 242 0.31 -23.98 -9.38
C LEU A 242 1.53 -24.34 -10.24
N PRO A 243 2.30 -23.39 -10.81
CA PRO A 243 3.57 -23.72 -11.46
C PRO A 243 4.60 -24.25 -10.45
N ASN A 244 5.37 -25.27 -10.84
CA ASN A 244 6.59 -25.67 -10.13
C ASN A 244 7.69 -24.65 -10.46
N GLU A 245 8.05 -23.80 -9.49
CA GLU A 245 8.95 -22.67 -9.67
C GLU A 245 9.68 -22.30 -8.38
N ALA A 246 10.94 -21.88 -8.52
CA ALA A 246 11.66 -21.18 -7.46
C ALA A 246 11.09 -19.76 -7.33
N LEU A 247 10.20 -19.57 -6.35
CA LEU A 247 9.49 -18.32 -6.11
C LEU A 247 10.27 -17.48 -5.08
N SER A 248 10.73 -16.30 -5.49
CA SER A 248 11.32 -15.30 -4.59
C SER A 248 10.34 -14.20 -4.20
N ILE A 249 10.62 -13.47 -3.12
CA ILE A 249 9.83 -12.32 -2.67
C ILE A 249 9.74 -11.23 -3.75
N GLU A 250 10.86 -10.88 -4.40
CA GLU A 250 10.85 -9.91 -5.52
C GLU A 250 9.99 -10.42 -6.68
N THR A 251 9.97 -11.73 -6.91
CA THR A 251 9.15 -12.36 -7.95
C THR A 251 7.65 -12.30 -7.62
N VAL A 252 7.28 -12.34 -6.33
CA VAL A 252 5.91 -12.03 -5.89
C VAL A 252 5.58 -10.56 -6.16
N TYR A 253 6.43 -9.62 -5.73
CA TYR A 253 6.14 -8.18 -5.92
C TYR A 253 6.18 -7.73 -7.40
N ARG A 254 6.99 -8.37 -8.25
CA ARG A 254 6.90 -8.25 -9.72
C ARG A 254 5.54 -8.70 -10.28
N ARG A 255 4.90 -9.72 -9.69
CA ARG A 255 3.51 -10.11 -10.04
C ARG A 255 2.47 -9.13 -9.52
N THR A 256 2.76 -8.40 -8.43
CA THR A 256 1.88 -7.30 -8.00
C THR A 256 1.98 -6.08 -8.91
N GLY A 257 3.13 -5.83 -9.55
CA GLY A 257 3.29 -4.77 -10.55
C GLY A 257 4.50 -3.85 -10.33
N PHE A 258 5.41 -4.18 -9.41
CA PHE A 258 6.61 -3.40 -9.13
C PHE A 258 7.87 -4.04 -9.74
N ASP A 259 8.77 -3.23 -10.28
CA ASP A 259 10.12 -3.64 -10.68
C ASP A 259 10.96 -3.79 -9.40
N ALA A 260 10.71 -4.88 -8.68
CA ALA A 260 11.33 -5.16 -7.39
C ALA A 260 12.77 -5.63 -7.56
N SER A 261 13.70 -5.10 -6.75
CA SER A 261 15.11 -5.46 -6.72
C SER A 261 15.64 -5.56 -5.28
N VAL A 262 16.74 -6.29 -5.09
CA VAL A 262 17.41 -6.40 -3.78
C VAL A 262 18.51 -5.35 -3.68
N SER A 263 18.57 -4.64 -2.55
CA SER A 263 19.63 -3.67 -2.27
C SER A 263 20.98 -4.35 -2.01
N PRO A 264 22.09 -3.80 -2.51
CA PRO A 264 23.44 -4.27 -2.19
C PRO A 264 23.86 -4.04 -0.72
N GLY A 265 23.06 -3.33 0.09
CA GLY A 265 23.34 -3.11 1.51
C GLY A 265 23.11 -4.33 2.41
N SER A 266 22.30 -5.30 1.95
CA SER A 266 21.85 -6.48 2.72
C SER A 266 23.00 -7.24 3.40
N GLY A 267 22.95 -7.39 4.73
CA GLY A 267 24.07 -7.88 5.55
C GLY A 267 23.70 -8.86 6.68
N THR A 268 24.49 -8.82 7.76
CA THR A 268 24.23 -9.62 8.97
C THR A 268 24.48 -8.78 10.21
N ILE A 269 23.46 -8.67 11.05
CA ILE A 269 23.45 -7.85 12.27
C ILE A 269 23.83 -8.73 13.47
N PRO A 270 24.76 -8.31 14.35
CA PRO A 270 25.08 -9.06 15.56
C PRO A 270 23.87 -9.15 16.51
N ILE A 271 23.59 -10.31 17.08
CA ILE A 271 22.51 -10.48 18.07
C ILE A 271 22.64 -9.57 19.30
N ALA A 272 23.85 -9.05 19.60
CA ALA A 272 24.08 -8.07 20.65
C ALA A 272 23.41 -6.69 20.43
N VAL A 273 22.77 -6.47 19.27
CA VAL A 273 21.89 -5.31 19.03
C VAL A 273 20.49 -5.52 19.66
N ALA A 274 20.06 -6.77 19.86
CA ALA A 274 18.77 -7.16 20.44
C ALA A 274 18.79 -7.20 21.98
N GLY A 275 19.37 -6.17 22.60
CA GLY A 275 19.48 -6.09 24.05
C GLY A 275 20.29 -7.23 24.72
N PRO A 276 20.21 -7.35 26.05
CA PRO A 276 20.93 -8.35 26.83
C PRO A 276 20.19 -9.70 26.97
N ASP A 277 18.91 -9.77 26.63
CA ASP A 277 18.08 -11.00 26.67
C ASP A 277 17.91 -11.66 25.29
N ALA A 278 18.44 -11.04 24.22
CA ALA A 278 18.35 -11.48 22.83
C ALA A 278 16.90 -11.57 22.29
N LEU A 279 16.02 -10.71 22.80
CA LEU A 279 14.65 -10.52 22.32
C LEU A 279 14.53 -9.11 21.73
N TRP A 280 13.97 -8.99 20.54
CA TRP A 280 13.77 -7.68 19.92
C TRP A 280 12.53 -6.98 20.48
N THR A 281 12.62 -5.67 20.67
CA THR A 281 11.48 -4.74 20.80
C THR A 281 11.29 -3.91 19.52
N ASP A 282 10.11 -3.32 19.33
CA ASP A 282 9.81 -2.42 18.21
C ASP A 282 10.80 -1.24 18.12
N GLN A 283 11.17 -0.66 19.27
CA GLN A 283 12.15 0.43 19.35
C GLN A 283 13.55 -0.02 18.94
N GLU A 284 14.02 -1.20 19.37
CA GLU A 284 15.33 -1.71 18.96
C GLU A 284 15.37 -2.08 17.47
N MET A 285 14.25 -2.56 16.90
CA MET A 285 14.14 -2.80 15.47
C MET A 285 14.15 -1.50 14.66
N HIS A 286 13.50 -0.44 15.15
CA HIS A 286 13.56 0.89 14.53
C HIS A 286 14.94 1.54 14.66
N ASP A 287 15.57 1.49 15.84
CA ASP A 287 16.92 2.00 16.05
C ASP A 287 17.94 1.24 15.17
N ALA A 288 17.81 -0.09 15.05
CA ALA A 288 18.61 -0.90 14.15
C ALA A 288 18.35 -0.54 12.68
N MET A 289 17.10 -0.28 12.27
CA MET A 289 16.78 0.20 10.92
C MET A 289 17.50 1.53 10.62
N GLN A 290 17.49 2.49 11.54
CA GLN A 290 18.17 3.78 11.34
C GLN A 290 19.70 3.65 11.19
N ILE A 291 20.30 2.63 11.80
CA ILE A 291 21.75 2.41 11.84
C ILE A 291 22.24 1.53 10.67
N HIS A 292 21.50 0.48 10.31
CA HIS A 292 21.97 -0.56 9.40
C HIS A 292 21.45 -0.42 7.97
N TRP A 293 20.22 0.08 7.78
CA TRP A 293 19.60 0.11 6.45
C TRP A 293 20.25 1.16 5.54
N SER A 294 20.88 0.70 4.44
CA SER A 294 21.64 1.55 3.51
C SER A 294 20.79 2.56 2.72
N ARG A 295 19.46 2.49 2.85
CA ARG A 295 18.49 3.44 2.29
C ARG A 295 17.69 4.20 3.35
N PHE A 296 18.00 4.09 4.65
CA PHE A 296 17.21 4.80 5.67
C PHE A 296 17.17 6.30 5.41
N ALA A 297 15.94 6.81 5.33
CA ALA A 297 15.67 8.23 5.20
C ALA A 297 14.23 8.49 5.65
N ASN A 298 14.08 9.39 6.64
CA ASN A 298 12.79 9.87 7.15
C ASN A 298 12.11 10.78 6.10
N LYS A 299 11.53 10.13 5.07
CA LYS A 299 10.81 10.69 3.92
C LYS A 299 10.03 9.56 3.21
N PRO A 300 9.06 9.86 2.33
CA PRO A 300 8.50 8.88 1.39
C PRO A 300 9.57 8.29 0.45
N GLN A 301 9.55 6.97 0.23
CA GLN A 301 10.38 6.31 -0.79
C GLN A 301 9.90 4.89 -1.15
N TRP A 302 10.19 4.46 -2.37
CA TRP A 302 10.02 3.09 -2.84
C TRP A 302 11.18 2.18 -2.40
N ALA A 303 11.42 2.11 -1.10
CA ALA A 303 12.38 1.18 -0.51
C ALA A 303 11.86 0.66 0.83
N MET A 304 12.21 -0.58 1.18
CA MET A 304 11.82 -1.23 2.43
C MET A 304 12.99 -2.01 3.05
N TRP A 305 13.06 -2.00 4.37
CA TRP A 305 13.95 -2.85 5.17
C TRP A 305 13.19 -4.05 5.74
N VAL A 306 13.83 -5.22 5.70
CA VAL A 306 13.22 -6.49 6.08
C VAL A 306 14.20 -7.25 6.98
N LEU A 307 13.94 -7.22 8.28
CA LEU A 307 14.78 -7.83 9.31
C LEU A 307 14.36 -9.27 9.60
N PHE A 308 15.18 -10.24 9.21
CA PHE A 308 15.04 -11.61 9.69
C PHE A 308 15.69 -11.72 11.07
N ALA A 309 14.85 -11.67 12.11
CA ALA A 309 15.21 -11.74 13.52
C ALA A 309 14.96 -13.15 14.11
N ARG A 310 15.39 -13.36 15.37
CA ARG A 310 15.14 -14.64 16.06
C ARG A 310 13.75 -14.68 16.70
N MET A 311 13.47 -13.73 17.59
CA MET A 311 12.28 -13.65 18.46
C MET A 311 11.95 -12.20 18.84
N HIS A 312 10.67 -11.90 19.08
CA HIS A 312 10.21 -10.66 19.70
C HIS A 312 10.00 -10.84 21.22
N VAL A 313 9.97 -9.74 21.98
CA VAL A 313 9.59 -9.75 23.41
C VAL A 313 8.17 -10.29 23.67
N THR A 314 7.25 -10.17 22.69
CA THR A 314 5.89 -10.77 22.74
C THR A 314 5.91 -12.31 22.77
N GLY A 315 7.05 -12.94 22.46
CA GLY A 315 7.21 -14.39 22.47
C GLY A 315 6.80 -15.06 21.15
N SER A 316 6.63 -16.39 21.19
CA SER A 316 6.58 -17.25 19.99
C SER A 316 5.24 -17.23 19.26
N SER A 317 4.24 -16.47 19.72
CA SER A 317 2.98 -16.23 19.01
C SER A 317 3.13 -15.23 17.85
N LEU A 318 4.11 -14.33 17.89
CA LEU A 318 4.33 -13.32 16.84
C LEU A 318 5.26 -13.87 15.76
N GLY A 319 4.73 -14.17 14.57
CA GLY A 319 5.51 -14.70 13.44
C GLY A 319 6.36 -13.64 12.73
N GLY A 320 5.82 -12.43 12.64
CA GLY A 320 6.43 -11.24 12.06
C GLY A 320 5.64 -10.01 12.49
N ILE A 321 6.11 -8.84 12.11
CA ILE A 321 5.44 -7.56 12.34
C ILE A 321 5.93 -6.49 11.36
N MET A 322 5.05 -5.57 10.95
CA MET A 322 5.43 -4.26 10.45
C MET A 322 5.64 -3.34 11.66
N PHE A 323 6.85 -3.40 12.25
CA PHE A 323 7.18 -2.69 13.51
C PHE A 323 7.32 -1.18 13.33
N ASP A 324 7.56 -0.73 12.10
CA ASP A 324 7.88 0.66 11.82
C ASP A 324 6.59 1.48 11.75
N ASP A 325 6.05 1.84 12.91
CA ASP A 325 4.96 2.82 13.10
C ASP A 325 5.46 4.19 13.61
N ILE A 326 6.76 4.28 13.91
CA ILE A 326 7.38 5.41 14.60
C ILE A 326 7.64 6.59 13.66
N GLY A 327 7.00 7.73 13.95
CA GLY A 327 7.26 9.01 13.31
C GLY A 327 6.44 9.26 12.03
N PRO A 328 6.75 10.34 11.27
CA PRO A 328 5.91 10.79 10.16
C PRO A 328 6.12 10.01 8.86
N ASN A 329 7.17 9.19 8.76
CA ASN A 329 7.54 8.47 7.53
C ASN A 329 7.79 6.97 7.81
N HIS A 330 6.92 6.39 8.63
CA HIS A 330 6.82 4.98 9.02
C HIS A 330 6.41 4.03 7.85
N ARG A 331 6.16 2.73 8.07
CA ARG A 331 5.92 1.68 7.05
C ARG A 331 7.14 1.36 6.16
N GLN A 332 8.34 1.69 6.62
CA GLN A 332 9.60 1.39 5.93
C GLN A 332 10.25 0.08 6.41
N GLY A 333 10.00 -0.31 7.66
CA GLY A 333 10.58 -1.50 8.30
C GLY A 333 9.58 -2.63 8.57
N THR A 334 10.03 -3.87 8.35
CA THR A 334 9.31 -5.11 8.71
C THR A 334 10.26 -6.12 9.33
N ALA A 335 9.76 -7.00 10.20
CA ALA A 335 10.56 -8.03 10.86
C ALA A 335 9.87 -9.41 10.82
N ILE A 336 10.67 -10.47 10.73
CA ILE A 336 10.23 -11.87 10.71
C ILE A 336 10.97 -12.64 11.80
N PHE A 337 10.22 -13.24 12.73
CA PHE A 337 10.77 -13.94 13.90
C PHE A 337 10.92 -15.42 13.60
N SER A 338 12.11 -15.77 13.10
CA SER A 338 12.41 -17.09 12.53
C SER A 338 12.20 -18.29 13.47
N HIS A 339 12.07 -18.09 14.79
CA HIS A 339 11.84 -19.13 15.80
C HIS A 339 10.47 -19.05 16.50
N ALA A 340 9.54 -18.24 15.99
CA ALA A 340 8.15 -18.20 16.44
C ALA A 340 7.34 -19.43 15.92
N PHE A 341 6.01 -19.42 16.05
CA PHE A 341 5.13 -20.53 15.62
C PHE A 341 5.35 -20.97 14.16
N ILE A 342 5.86 -20.08 13.31
CA ILE A 342 6.23 -20.34 11.91
C ILE A 342 7.41 -21.31 11.73
N SER A 343 8.11 -21.69 12.81
CA SER A 343 9.07 -22.81 12.83
C SER A 343 8.52 -24.12 13.42
N ASN A 344 7.24 -24.16 13.81
CA ASN A 344 6.64 -25.26 14.56
C ASN A 344 5.58 -25.97 13.70
N PRO A 345 5.98 -26.92 12.82
CA PRO A 345 5.06 -27.61 11.93
C PRO A 345 4.05 -28.48 12.69
N PRO A 346 2.82 -28.68 12.17
CA PRO A 346 1.81 -29.54 12.76
C PRO A 346 2.32 -30.97 13.00
N ALA A 347 1.84 -31.60 14.07
CA ALA A 347 2.13 -32.99 14.34
C ALA A 347 1.61 -33.88 13.19
N GLY A 348 2.51 -34.65 12.58
CA GLY A 348 2.19 -35.49 11.41
C GLY A 348 2.22 -34.78 10.06
N ASP A 349 2.75 -33.55 9.97
CA ASP A 349 2.98 -32.88 8.68
C ASP A 349 3.90 -33.74 7.76
N PRO A 350 3.54 -33.95 6.47
CA PRO A 350 4.27 -34.85 5.58
C PRO A 350 5.60 -34.27 5.05
N ALA A 351 5.84 -32.96 5.18
CA ALA A 351 7.08 -32.32 4.74
C ALA A 351 7.49 -31.19 5.71
N PRO A 352 7.85 -31.49 6.98
CA PRO A 352 7.98 -30.48 8.04
C PRO A 352 8.99 -29.37 7.73
N ALA A 353 10.10 -29.68 7.05
CA ALA A 353 11.09 -28.68 6.64
C ALA A 353 10.54 -27.72 5.57
N ALA A 354 9.82 -28.24 4.57
CA ALA A 354 9.15 -27.44 3.54
C ALA A 354 8.01 -26.61 4.12
N TRP A 355 7.28 -27.14 5.11
CA TRP A 355 6.29 -26.38 5.87
C TRP A 355 6.91 -25.14 6.53
N VAL A 356 8.06 -25.28 7.21
CA VAL A 356 8.74 -24.17 7.90
C VAL A 356 9.26 -23.13 6.90
N SER A 357 9.88 -23.56 5.79
CA SER A 357 10.31 -22.64 4.73
C SER A 357 9.13 -21.87 4.13
N ARG A 358 8.03 -22.57 3.81
CA ARG A 358 6.80 -21.95 3.30
C ARG A 358 6.17 -20.96 4.30
N MET A 359 6.13 -21.27 5.59
CA MET A 359 5.55 -20.38 6.60
C MET A 359 6.41 -19.14 6.83
N ARG A 360 7.73 -19.28 6.89
CA ARG A 360 8.65 -18.12 6.94
C ARG A 360 8.52 -17.24 5.69
N PHE A 361 8.43 -17.84 4.50
CA PHE A 361 8.22 -17.11 3.24
C PHE A 361 6.87 -16.40 3.17
N TRP A 362 5.77 -17.09 3.53
CA TRP A 362 4.44 -16.49 3.60
C TRP A 362 4.42 -15.30 4.57
N THR A 363 5.05 -15.45 5.74
CA THR A 363 5.13 -14.37 6.75
C THR A 363 5.91 -13.18 6.22
N ALA A 364 7.07 -13.40 5.60
CA ALA A 364 7.86 -12.31 5.03
C ALA A 364 7.06 -11.50 4.00
N VAL A 365 6.34 -12.18 3.09
CA VAL A 365 5.48 -11.48 2.12
C VAL A 365 4.27 -10.79 2.79
N HIS A 366 3.73 -11.36 3.87
CA HIS A 366 2.63 -10.79 4.66
C HIS A 366 3.01 -9.45 5.31
N GLU A 367 4.10 -9.41 6.09
CA GLU A 367 4.54 -8.19 6.78
C GLU A 367 4.94 -7.10 5.77
N MET A 368 5.63 -7.48 4.69
CA MET A 368 5.92 -6.57 3.59
C MET A 368 4.63 -6.02 2.95
N GLY A 369 3.55 -6.79 2.91
CA GLY A 369 2.24 -6.35 2.46
C GLY A 369 1.65 -5.24 3.33
N HIS A 370 1.82 -5.32 4.65
CA HIS A 370 1.48 -4.22 5.58
C HIS A 370 2.31 -2.96 5.31
N ALA A 371 3.61 -3.09 5.01
CA ALA A 371 4.44 -1.95 4.63
C ALA A 371 3.98 -1.30 3.29
N PHE A 372 3.48 -2.10 2.33
CA PHE A 372 2.73 -1.62 1.15
C PHE A 372 1.31 -1.07 1.47
N ASN A 373 0.98 -0.83 2.75
CA ASN A 373 -0.29 -0.32 3.29
C ASN A 373 -1.51 -1.25 3.06
N LEU A 374 -1.31 -2.57 3.02
CA LEU A 374 -2.41 -3.54 2.94
C LEU A 374 -2.88 -3.98 4.34
N ALA A 375 -4.19 -3.86 4.60
CA ALA A 375 -4.82 -4.49 5.77
C ALA A 375 -5.05 -6.00 5.55
N HIS A 376 -5.18 -6.75 6.65
CA HIS A 376 -5.58 -8.17 6.61
C HIS A 376 -6.88 -8.40 5.84
N SER A 377 -6.99 -9.50 5.10
CA SER A 377 -8.15 -9.75 4.22
C SER A 377 -9.49 -9.79 4.98
N TRP A 378 -9.54 -10.30 6.21
CA TRP A 378 -10.76 -10.31 7.02
C TRP A 378 -11.13 -8.96 7.66
N GLN A 379 -10.28 -7.93 7.57
CA GLN A 379 -10.49 -6.63 8.24
C GLN A 379 -10.24 -5.39 7.35
N LYS A 380 -10.28 -5.56 6.02
CA LYS A 380 -10.19 -4.49 5.00
C LYS A 380 -11.18 -3.32 5.15
N ALA A 381 -12.19 -3.47 6.00
CA ALA A 381 -13.15 -2.42 6.34
C ALA A 381 -12.71 -1.50 7.51
N LEU A 382 -11.66 -1.83 8.27
CA LEU A 382 -11.22 -1.08 9.46
C LEU A 382 -10.33 0.13 9.11
N GLY A 383 -10.38 1.20 9.91
CA GLY A 383 -9.48 2.37 9.81
C GLY A 383 -9.98 3.45 8.84
N THR A 384 -9.09 4.00 8.01
CA THR A 384 -9.45 4.99 6.96
C THR A 384 -9.13 4.50 5.54
N PRO A 385 -9.92 3.59 4.99
CA PRO A 385 -10.11 3.27 2.88
C PRO A 385 -9.97 4.38 1.80
N TRP A 386 -9.25 4.05 0.72
CA TRP A 386 -9.24 4.86 -0.51
C TRP A 386 -10.57 4.81 -1.26
N ILE A 387 -11.22 3.65 -1.25
CA ILE A 387 -12.54 3.29 -1.79
C ILE A 387 -13.15 2.25 -0.83
N PRO A 388 -14.47 2.18 -0.61
CA PRO A 388 -15.06 1.17 0.27
C PRO A 388 -14.67 -0.27 -0.11
N LEU A 389 -14.03 -1.00 0.82
CA LEU A 389 -13.64 -2.40 0.65
C LEU A 389 -14.49 -3.30 1.57
N ALA A 390 -14.84 -4.48 1.07
CA ALA A 390 -15.44 -5.54 1.87
C ALA A 390 -14.35 -6.39 2.55
N ASN A 391 -14.69 -6.96 3.71
CA ASN A 391 -13.87 -8.00 4.31
C ASN A 391 -13.99 -9.30 3.49
N GLU A 392 -12.85 -9.94 3.22
CA GLU A 392 -12.73 -11.18 2.46
C GLU A 392 -12.12 -12.29 3.34
N PRO A 393 -12.79 -12.72 4.43
CA PRO A 393 -12.21 -13.62 5.44
C PRO A 393 -11.85 -15.02 4.92
N VAL A 394 -12.36 -15.42 3.75
CA VAL A 394 -12.05 -16.70 3.09
C VAL A 394 -10.95 -16.59 2.03
N ALA A 395 -10.44 -15.38 1.73
CA ALA A 395 -9.49 -15.15 0.64
C ALA A 395 -8.22 -15.99 0.77
N ARG A 396 -7.80 -16.62 -0.33
CA ARG A 396 -6.51 -17.32 -0.44
C ARG A 396 -5.42 -16.31 -0.86
N SER A 397 -5.17 -15.33 0.02
CA SER A 397 -4.20 -14.25 -0.16
C SER A 397 -3.05 -14.35 0.86
N PHE A 398 -1.88 -13.80 0.52
CA PHE A 398 -0.84 -13.51 1.53
C PHE A 398 -1.42 -12.78 2.74
N MET A 399 -2.30 -11.78 2.55
CA MET A 399 -2.89 -10.99 3.65
C MET A 399 -3.96 -11.71 4.48
N ASN A 400 -4.18 -13.01 4.28
CA ASN A 400 -5.07 -13.82 5.11
C ASN A 400 -4.29 -14.87 5.89
N TYR A 401 -4.64 -15.09 7.16
CA TYR A 401 -3.97 -16.07 8.02
C TYR A 401 -4.36 -17.50 7.60
N PRO A 402 -3.40 -18.38 7.25
CA PRO A 402 -3.70 -19.72 6.77
C PRO A 402 -4.56 -20.55 7.75
N TYR A 403 -4.45 -20.27 9.04
CA TYR A 403 -5.10 -21.02 10.11
C TYR A 403 -6.50 -20.53 10.51
N VAL A 404 -6.98 -19.37 10.01
CA VAL A 404 -8.33 -18.85 10.35
C VAL A 404 -9.39 -19.10 9.28
N VAL A 405 -9.01 -19.49 8.06
CA VAL A 405 -9.98 -19.75 6.98
C VAL A 405 -10.78 -21.05 7.23
N PRO A 406 -11.99 -21.19 6.67
CA PRO A 406 -12.71 -22.46 6.65
C PRO A 406 -11.85 -23.59 6.04
N GLY A 407 -11.79 -24.73 6.73
CA GLY A 407 -10.89 -25.85 6.41
C GLY A 407 -9.45 -25.68 6.91
N GLY A 408 -9.13 -24.56 7.57
CA GLY A 408 -7.84 -24.28 8.21
C GLY A 408 -6.66 -24.29 7.23
N GLN A 409 -5.45 -24.44 7.80
CA GLN A 409 -4.19 -24.32 7.04
C GLN A 409 -4.06 -25.34 5.89
N ALA A 410 -4.67 -26.52 6.03
CA ALA A 410 -4.71 -27.50 4.95
C ALA A 410 -5.50 -26.97 3.74
N SER A 411 -6.74 -26.50 3.95
CA SER A 411 -7.55 -25.92 2.88
C SER A 411 -7.04 -24.55 2.41
N PHE A 412 -6.31 -23.81 3.23
CA PHE A 412 -5.61 -22.61 2.74
C PHE A 412 -4.58 -22.98 1.67
N PHE A 413 -3.60 -23.83 2.00
CA PHE A 413 -2.50 -24.13 1.08
C PHE A 413 -2.88 -25.04 -0.10
N ALA A 414 -3.99 -25.79 -0.01
CA ALA A 414 -4.56 -26.52 -1.15
C ALA A 414 -4.98 -25.58 -2.31
N ASP A 415 -5.42 -24.36 -1.98
CA ASP A 415 -5.96 -23.38 -2.94
C ASP A 415 -5.04 -22.15 -3.11
N PHE A 416 -3.94 -22.05 -2.35
CA PHE A 416 -3.11 -20.84 -2.31
C PHE A 416 -2.15 -20.73 -3.51
N ALA A 417 -2.53 -19.92 -4.50
CA ALA A 417 -1.74 -19.67 -5.71
C ALA A 417 -0.54 -18.71 -5.53
N TYR A 418 -0.04 -18.53 -4.29
CA TYR A 418 1.00 -17.57 -3.89
C TYR A 418 0.80 -16.17 -4.51
N ARG A 419 -0.36 -15.58 -4.23
CA ARG A 419 -0.79 -14.28 -4.77
C ARG A 419 -1.48 -13.40 -3.72
N PHE A 420 -1.60 -12.12 -4.03
CA PHE A 420 -2.54 -11.20 -3.41
C PHE A 420 -3.91 -11.29 -4.09
N SER A 421 -5.00 -11.04 -3.37
CA SER A 421 -6.37 -10.98 -3.90
C SER A 421 -6.55 -9.83 -4.92
N ASP A 422 -7.64 -9.85 -5.69
CA ASP A 422 -7.87 -8.85 -6.74
C ASP A 422 -8.08 -7.43 -6.17
N SER A 423 -8.65 -7.29 -4.95
CA SER A 423 -8.76 -6.00 -4.26
C SER A 423 -7.41 -5.43 -3.81
N GLU A 424 -6.49 -6.28 -3.33
CA GLU A 424 -5.12 -5.90 -2.96
C GLU A 424 -4.28 -5.57 -4.21
N LEU A 425 -4.43 -6.33 -5.30
CA LEU A 425 -3.79 -6.03 -6.59
C LEU A 425 -4.32 -4.71 -7.17
N LEU A 426 -5.63 -4.46 -7.11
CA LEU A 426 -6.24 -3.19 -7.54
C LEU A 426 -5.65 -2.01 -6.78
N PHE A 427 -5.46 -2.13 -5.45
CA PHE A 427 -4.79 -1.11 -4.65
C PHE A 427 -3.34 -0.89 -5.09
N MET A 428 -2.48 -1.92 -5.02
CA MET A 428 -1.06 -1.79 -5.37
C MET A 428 -0.81 -1.30 -6.81
N ARG A 429 -1.65 -1.70 -7.78
CA ARG A 429 -1.50 -1.33 -9.20
C ARG A 429 -2.13 0.01 -9.55
N HIS A 430 -3.22 0.42 -8.90
CA HIS A 430 -4.05 1.54 -9.36
C HIS A 430 -4.34 2.63 -8.34
N ALA A 431 -3.92 2.50 -7.07
CA ALA A 431 -4.05 3.59 -6.10
C ALA A 431 -3.19 4.82 -6.44
N PRO A 432 -3.59 6.03 -5.99
CA PRO A 432 -2.69 7.15 -5.82
C PRO A 432 -1.44 6.72 -5.05
N GLU A 433 -0.25 6.92 -5.62
CA GLU A 433 0.99 6.30 -5.14
C GLU A 433 1.33 6.56 -3.68
N ARG A 434 1.00 7.74 -3.15
CA ARG A 434 1.16 8.06 -1.72
C ARG A 434 0.44 7.11 -0.76
N PHE A 435 -0.64 6.46 -1.21
CA PHE A 435 -1.36 5.47 -0.40
C PHE A 435 -0.56 4.17 -0.24
N VAL A 436 0.38 3.90 -1.14
CA VAL A 436 1.09 2.62 -1.27
C VAL A 436 2.57 2.77 -0.90
N GLU A 437 3.20 3.88 -1.29
CA GLU A 437 4.60 4.20 -1.03
C GLU A 437 4.94 4.19 0.46
N MET A 438 6.05 3.55 0.82
CA MET A 438 6.57 3.47 2.20
C MET A 438 6.96 4.87 2.69
N GLY A 439 6.66 5.18 3.95
CA GLY A 439 6.91 6.51 4.51
C GLY A 439 6.02 7.64 3.99
N ASN A 440 4.95 7.37 3.23
CA ASN A 440 4.08 8.42 2.68
C ASN A 440 2.79 8.64 3.48
N GLU A 441 1.68 7.95 3.18
CA GLU A 441 0.44 8.06 3.98
C GLU A 441 0.50 7.23 5.26
N ALA A 442 -0.25 7.68 6.29
CA ALA A 442 -0.28 7.06 7.61
C ALA A 442 -0.70 5.57 7.56
N TRP A 443 -0.24 4.74 8.50
CA TRP A 443 -0.70 3.36 8.62
C TRP A 443 -2.21 3.35 8.91
N PHE A 444 -2.96 2.48 8.23
CA PHE A 444 -4.43 2.52 8.19
C PHE A 444 -5.02 3.88 7.69
N SER A 445 -4.26 4.74 6.99
CA SER A 445 -4.74 5.95 6.28
C SER A 445 -4.72 5.78 4.76
N ASN A 446 -5.82 6.23 4.13
CA ASN A 446 -6.17 6.05 2.72
C ASN A 446 -5.85 4.64 2.16
N HIS A 447 -6.02 3.63 3.01
CA HIS A 447 -5.78 2.21 2.72
C HIS A 447 -7.13 1.53 2.35
N GLY A 448 -7.92 0.96 3.28
CA GLY A 448 -9.38 0.74 3.12
C GLY A 448 -10.34 1.51 4.23
N PHE A 449 -11.94 3.14 4.16
CA PHE A 449 -12.71 4.20 3.39
C PHE A 449 -12.43 5.59 4.03
N ARG A 450 -12.53 6.68 3.25
CA ARG A 450 -12.08 8.02 3.64
C ARG A 450 -13.22 8.88 4.17
N GLU A 451 -13.46 8.86 5.48
CA GLU A 451 -13.97 10.03 6.19
C GLU A 451 -13.65 10.02 7.69
N ALA A 452 -13.35 11.20 8.25
CA ALA A 452 -13.19 11.39 9.68
C ALA A 452 -14.55 11.59 10.37
N ALA A 453 -15.31 10.51 10.54
CA ALA A 453 -16.49 10.50 11.39
C ALA A 453 -16.07 10.42 12.87
N GLN A 454 -15.78 11.56 13.49
CA GLN A 454 -15.71 11.65 14.95
C GLN A 454 -16.98 11.05 15.57
N SER A 455 -16.83 10.30 16.66
CA SER A 455 -17.95 9.95 17.54
C SER A 455 -18.45 11.20 18.26
N SER A 456 -19.20 12.03 17.52
CA SER A 456 -19.91 13.23 17.99
C SER A 456 -21.09 12.80 18.88
N ASN A 457 -20.75 12.21 20.02
CA ASN A 457 -21.70 11.78 21.03
C ASN A 457 -22.29 13.04 21.68
N PRO A 458 -23.56 13.41 21.44
CA PRO A 458 -24.11 14.68 21.93
C PRO A 458 -24.17 14.71 23.47
N ASP A 459 -24.09 13.55 24.11
CA ASP A 459 -24.03 13.40 25.56
C ASP A 459 -22.63 13.68 26.15
N TYR A 460 -21.55 13.78 25.37
CA TYR A 460 -20.18 14.03 25.88
C TYR A 460 -19.31 14.92 24.99
N GLU A 461 -18.55 15.81 25.60
CA GLU A 461 -17.54 16.65 24.95
C GLU A 461 -16.14 16.33 25.51
N LEU A 462 -15.19 15.94 24.66
CA LEU A 462 -13.77 15.98 25.00
C LEU A 462 -13.30 17.42 24.92
N ARG A 463 -12.96 18.00 26.08
CA ARG A 463 -12.40 19.35 26.17
C ARG A 463 -10.94 19.26 26.58
N LEU A 464 -10.10 19.95 25.81
CA LEU A 464 -8.72 20.24 26.19
C LEU A 464 -8.71 21.60 26.90
N THR A 465 -8.31 21.62 28.16
CA THR A 465 -7.98 22.84 28.93
C THR A 465 -6.48 22.88 29.17
N THR A 466 -5.92 24.05 29.45
CA THR A 466 -4.55 24.12 29.97
C THR A 466 -4.57 24.52 31.43
N SER A 467 -3.57 24.08 32.19
CA SER A 467 -3.44 24.33 33.63
C SER A 467 -3.20 25.81 34.02
N GLN A 468 -3.29 26.74 33.06
CA GLN A 468 -3.08 28.18 33.26
C GLN A 468 -4.30 28.97 32.79
N SER A 469 -4.70 29.97 33.57
CA SER A 469 -5.86 30.81 33.26
C SER A 469 -5.55 31.83 32.16
N GLY A 470 -5.72 31.43 30.90
CA GLY A 470 -5.67 32.30 29.72
C GLY A 470 -4.63 31.90 28.67
N ASP A 471 -4.77 32.44 27.47
CA ASP A 471 -4.15 31.94 26.23
C ASP A 471 -2.67 32.33 26.04
N ARG A 472 -1.88 32.42 27.13
CA ARG A 472 -0.52 32.96 27.12
C ARG A 472 0.48 32.08 27.85
N PHE A 473 1.15 31.20 27.10
CA PHE A 473 2.26 30.40 27.59
C PHE A 473 3.56 31.18 27.55
N ALA A 474 4.32 31.17 28.65
CA ALA A 474 5.64 31.79 28.68
C ALA A 474 6.64 31.00 27.83
N TYR A 475 7.56 31.70 27.16
CA TYR A 475 8.62 31.08 26.39
C TYR A 475 9.42 30.08 27.26
N LEU A 476 9.60 28.86 26.76
CA LEU A 476 10.22 27.71 27.43
C LEU A 476 9.47 27.10 28.64
N MET A 477 8.22 27.51 28.94
CA MET A 477 7.33 26.66 29.74
C MET A 477 6.64 25.62 28.84
N PRO A 478 6.64 24.32 29.18
CA PRO A 478 5.79 23.35 28.51
C PRO A 478 4.33 23.58 28.92
N PRO A 479 3.38 23.73 27.97
CA PRO A 479 1.97 23.80 28.31
C PRO A 479 1.49 22.42 28.79
N VAL A 480 1.07 22.33 30.05
CA VAL A 480 0.33 21.15 30.53
C VAL A 480 -1.12 21.29 30.07
N VAL A 481 -1.51 20.40 29.16
CA VAL A 481 -2.87 20.26 28.63
C VAL A 481 -3.57 19.14 29.39
N GLU A 482 -4.71 19.46 30.00
CA GLU A 482 -5.62 18.54 30.66
C GLU A 482 -6.71 18.14 29.66
N ILE A 483 -6.96 16.84 29.53
CA ILE A 483 -8.05 16.30 28.69
C ILE A 483 -9.14 15.80 29.63
N ALA A 484 -10.35 16.34 29.48
CA ALA A 484 -11.50 15.98 30.30
C ALA A 484 -12.73 15.65 29.45
N LEU A 485 -13.43 14.57 29.81
CA LEU A 485 -14.67 14.14 29.17
C LEU A 485 -15.88 14.72 29.92
N PHE A 486 -16.47 15.79 29.38
CA PHE A 486 -17.61 16.49 29.96
C PHE A 486 -18.94 15.86 29.54
N ASN A 487 -19.70 15.30 30.49
CA ASN A 487 -21.09 14.87 30.25
C ASN A 487 -22.00 16.09 30.01
N ARG A 488 -22.55 16.21 28.80
CA ARG A 488 -23.46 17.26 28.35
C ARG A 488 -24.93 16.85 28.32
N SER A 489 -25.25 15.59 28.62
CA SER A 489 -26.59 15.00 28.46
C SER A 489 -27.69 15.53 29.39
N GLY A 490 -27.37 16.46 30.30
CA GLY A 490 -28.29 17.00 31.31
C GLY A 490 -28.67 16.04 32.44
N ARG A 491 -28.08 14.83 32.48
CA ARG A 491 -28.38 13.77 33.46
C ARG A 491 -27.13 12.96 33.80
N THR A 492 -27.11 12.34 34.98
CA THR A 492 -26.04 11.41 35.35
C THR A 492 -26.00 10.24 34.38
N LYS A 493 -24.78 9.84 33.98
CA LYS A 493 -24.51 8.71 33.10
C LYS A 493 -23.39 7.87 33.69
N THR A 494 -23.54 6.56 33.66
CA THR A 494 -22.44 5.63 33.97
C THR A 494 -21.59 5.47 32.71
N VAL A 495 -20.32 5.87 32.77
CA VAL A 495 -19.33 5.53 31.75
C VAL A 495 -18.66 4.23 32.17
N SER A 496 -18.83 3.16 31.39
CA SER A 496 -18.02 1.94 31.56
C SER A 496 -16.65 2.15 30.95
N SER A 497 -15.60 1.68 31.62
CA SER A 497 -14.20 1.75 31.13
C SER A 497 -13.99 1.09 29.75
N ALA A 498 -14.86 0.16 29.34
CA ALA A 498 -14.82 -0.52 28.06
C ALA A 498 -15.44 0.26 26.86
N ARG A 499 -15.68 1.59 26.98
CA ARG A 499 -16.20 2.45 25.89
C ARG A 499 -15.64 3.88 25.93
N ILE A 500 -14.32 4.02 26.06
CA ILE A 500 -13.58 5.27 25.79
C ILE A 500 -12.39 4.99 24.85
N SER A 501 -12.63 4.10 23.89
CA SER A 501 -11.78 3.67 22.78
C SER A 501 -12.70 3.54 21.56
#